data_AF-A0A1B4FIU9-F1
#
_entry.id   AF-A0A1B4FIU9-F1
#
_cell.length_a   1.000
_cell.length_b   1.000
_cell.length_c   1.000
_cell.angle_alpha   90.00
_cell.angle_beta   90.00
_cell.angle_gamma   90.00
#
_symmetry.space_group_name_H-M   'P 1'
#
loop_
_entity.id
_entity.type
_entity.pdbx_description
1 polymer ?
#
loop_
_entity_poly.entity_id
_entity_poly.type
_entity_poly.pdbx_seq_one_letter_code
_entity_poly.pdbx_strand_id
1 'polypeptide(L)' 'MPRRATNISLPEDVYKDAKELGINFSQTCERAIRQAVQVEKDRQWAIKYTDFIQAYNDMVERDGLPLAQYRTF' A
#
# COMPACT_ATOMS: atom_id res chain seq x y z
N MET A 1 -19.67 -4.14 2.19
CA MET A 1 -18.68 -3.77 3.24
C MET A 1 -19.29 -2.68 4.11
N PRO A 2 -19.35 -2.84 5.44
CA PRO A 2 -19.89 -1.81 6.32
C PRO A 2 -19.00 -0.55 6.29
N ARG A 3 -19.61 0.63 6.21
CA ARG A 3 -18.92 1.92 6.28
C ARG A 3 -19.09 2.50 7.68
N ARG A 4 -18.01 2.98 8.30
CA ARG A 4 -18.09 3.77 9.52
C ARG A 4 -17.95 5.24 9.15
N ALA A 5 -18.84 6.07 9.69
CA ALA A 5 -18.68 7.52 9.58
C ALA A 5 -17.49 7.95 10.45
N THR A 6 -16.62 8.78 9.90
CA THR A 6 -15.47 9.34 10.61
C THR A 6 -15.50 10.84 10.35
N ASN A 7 -15.58 11.64 11.42
CA ASN A 7 -15.53 13.09 11.31
C ASN A 7 -14.08 13.50 11.08
N ILE A 8 -13.84 14.28 10.03
CA ILE A 8 -12.53 14.78 9.64
C ILE A 8 -12.63 16.30 9.59
N SER A 9 -11.69 16.99 10.22
CA SER A 9 -11.58 18.44 10.16
C SER A 9 -10.65 18.84 9.01
N LEU A 10 -11.08 19.81 8.20
CA LEU A 10 -10.32 20.37 7.08
C LEU A 10 -10.20 21.88 7.26
N PRO A 11 -9.11 22.50 6.77
CA PRO A 11 -9.02 23.94 6.62
C PRO A 11 -10.21 24.51 5.82
N GLU A 12 -10.70 25.68 6.23
CA GLU A 12 -11.93 26.26 5.68
C GLU A 12 -11.77 26.69 4.21
N ASP A 13 -10.59 27.17 3.83
CA ASP A 13 -10.22 27.49 2.45
C ASP A 13 -10.31 26.25 1.56
N VAL A 14 -9.67 25.15 1.95
CA VAL A 14 -9.70 23.88 1.20
C VAL A 14 -11.12 23.33 1.09
N TYR A 15 -11.93 23.47 2.15
CA TYR A 15 -13.32 23.04 2.12
C TYR A 15 -14.17 23.85 1.14
N LYS A 16 -13.99 25.18 1.10
CA LYS A 16 -14.70 26.07 0.17
C LYS A 16 -14.29 25.78 -1.26
N ASP A 17 -12.99 25.74 -1.55
CA ASP A 17 -12.47 25.46 -2.89
C ASP A 17 -12.98 24.11 -3.41
N ALA A 18 -12.90 23.06 -2.59
CA ALA A 18 -13.38 21.75 -2.98
C ALA A 18 -14.90 21.71 -3.20
N LYS A 19 -15.68 22.50 -2.45
CA LYS A 19 -17.13 22.65 -2.68
C LYS A 19 -17.42 23.37 -3.99
N GLU A 20 -16.73 24.46 -4.28
CA GLU A 20 -16.88 25.22 -5.53
C GLU A 20 -16.51 24.39 -6.76
N LEU A 21 -15.47 23.54 -6.63
CA LEU A 21 -15.02 22.63 -7.68
C LEU A 21 -15.85 21.32 -7.77
N GLY A 22 -16.86 21.14 -6.91
CA GLY A 22 -17.71 19.95 -6.92
C GLY A 22 -17.00 18.65 -6.49
N ILE A 23 -15.92 18.75 -5.74
CA ILE A 23 -15.13 17.59 -5.28
C ILE A 23 -15.91 16.79 -4.23
N ASN A 24 -15.99 15.48 -4.45
CA ASN A 24 -16.58 14.57 -3.46
C ASN A 24 -15.56 14.23 -2.37
N PHE A 25 -15.69 14.89 -1.21
CA PHE A 25 -14.80 14.66 -0.05
C PHE A 25 -14.75 13.21 0.39
N SER A 26 -15.90 12.54 0.49
CA SER A 26 -15.97 11.17 0.99
C SER A 26 -15.18 10.22 0.09
N GLN A 27 -15.41 10.31 -1.23
CA GLN A 27 -14.71 9.48 -2.21
C GLN A 27 -13.20 9.80 -2.29
N THR A 28 -12.85 11.09 -2.22
CA THR A 28 -11.46 11.54 -2.31
C THR A 28 -10.67 11.12 -1.08
N CYS A 29 -11.21 11.33 0.12
CA CYS A 29 -10.62 10.87 1.37
C CYS A 29 -10.53 9.35 1.42
N GLU A 30 -11.56 8.62 0.99
CA GLU A 30 -11.51 7.15 0.92
C GLU A 30 -10.34 6.68 0.06
N ARG A 31 -10.18 7.25 -1.14
CA ARG A 31 -9.08 6.89 -2.04
C ARG A 31 -7.72 7.20 -1.41
N ALA A 32 -7.55 8.39 -0.85
CA ALA A 32 -6.29 8.81 -0.22
C ALA A 32 -5.93 7.90 0.98
N ILE A 33 -6.90 7.60 1.84
CA ILE A 33 -6.68 6.73 3.01
C ILE A 33 -6.34 5.31 2.56
N ARG A 34 -7.04 4.77 1.54
CA ARG A 34 -6.72 3.42 1.01
C ARG A 34 -5.29 3.35 0.48
N GLN A 35 -4.84 4.37 -0.24
CA GLN A 35 -3.47 4.45 -0.74
C GLN A 35 -2.46 4.51 0.42
N ALA A 36 -2.68 5.39 1.39
CA ALA A 36 -1.80 5.50 2.56
C ALA A 36 -1.73 4.19 3.37
N VAL A 37 -2.87 3.51 3.57
CA VAL A 37 -2.92 2.21 4.24
C VAL A 37 -2.16 1.15 3.46
N GLN A 38 -2.27 1.13 2.13
CA GLN A 38 -1.54 0.17 1.31
C GLN A 38 -0.03 0.38 1.42
N VAL A 39 0.44 1.63 1.31
CA VAL A 39 1.86 1.99 1.45
C VAL A 39 2.40 1.55 2.80
N GLU A 40 1.67 1.79 3.90
CA GLU A 40 2.12 1.35 5.22
C GLU A 40 2.12 -0.17 5.39
N LYS A 41 1.15 -0.87 4.79
CA LYS A 41 1.16 -2.34 4.78
C LYS A 41 2.37 -2.88 4.03
N ASP A 42 2.68 -2.31 2.87
CA ASP A 42 3.83 -2.72 2.07
C ASP A 42 5.13 -2.45 2.82
N ARG A 43 5.24 -1.29 3.49
CA ARG A 43 6.37 -0.95 4.36
C ARG A 43 6.53 -1.95 5.51
N GLN A 44 5.45 -2.26 6.22
CA GLN A 44 5.47 -3.23 7.31
C GLN A 44 5.81 -4.64 6.83
N TRP A 45 5.30 -5.04 5.66
CA TRP A 45 5.63 -6.32 5.05
C TRP A 45 7.12 -6.39 4.71
N ALA A 46 7.67 -5.36 4.05
CA ALA A 46 9.09 -5.31 3.72
C ALA A 46 9.98 -5.46 4.97
N ILE A 47 9.67 -4.73 6.05
CA ILE A 47 10.40 -4.83 7.32
C ILE A 47 10.29 -6.23 7.91
N LYS A 48 9.07 -6.79 7.96
CA LYS A 48 8.82 -8.10 8.57
C LYS A 48 9.54 -9.24 7.84
N TYR A 49 9.67 -9.15 6.52
CA TYR A 49 10.21 -10.23 5.69
C TYR A 49 11.63 -9.96 5.19
N THR A 50 12.32 -8.91 5.69
CA THR A 50 13.69 -8.57 5.27
C THR A 50 14.65 -9.76 5.47
N ASP A 51 14.66 -10.36 6.65
CA ASP A 51 15.57 -11.48 6.96
C ASP A 51 15.26 -12.73 6.13
N PHE A 52 13.97 -12.99 5.88
CA PHE A 52 13.53 -14.10 5.03
C PHE A 52 13.97 -13.89 3.59
N ILE A 53 13.79 -12.69 3.04
CA ILE A 53 14.20 -12.35 1.68
C ILE A 53 15.72 -12.47 1.55
N GLN A 54 16.49 -11.99 2.54
CA GLN A 54 17.94 -12.14 2.51
C GLN A 54 18.38 -13.60 2.56
N ALA A 55 17.87 -14.39 3.50
CA ALA A 55 18.19 -15.81 3.58
C ALA A 55 17.83 -16.58 2.29
N TYR A 56 16.73 -16.20 1.64
CA TYR A 56 16.33 -16.76 0.35
C TYR A 56 17.27 -16.34 -0.78
N ASN A 57 17.67 -15.06 -0.83
CA ASN A 57 18.63 -14.55 -1.82
C ASN A 57 19.99 -15.27 -1.68
N ASP A 58 20.52 -15.39 -0.45
CA ASP A 58 21.76 -16.10 -0.17
C ASP A 58 21.71 -17.57 -0.61
N MET A 59 20.57 -18.23 -0.39
CA MET A 59 20.33 -19.60 -0.87
C MET A 59 20.36 -19.67 -2.40
N VAL A 60 19.68 -18.75 -3.08
CA VAL A 60 19.65 -18.71 -4.55
C VAL A 60 21.03 -18.40 -5.14
N GLU A 61 21.81 -17.53 -4.52
CA GLU A 61 23.19 -17.24 -4.95
C GLU A 61 24.11 -18.44 -4.77
N ARG A 62 23.97 -19.18 -3.65
CA ARG A 62 24.80 -20.36 -3.36
C ARG A 62 24.41 -21.57 -4.19
N ASP A 63 23.11 -21.89 -4.23
CA ASP A 63 22.60 -23.18 -4.73
C ASP A 63 21.98 -23.06 -6.13
N GLY A 64 21.87 -21.83 -6.67
CA GLY A 64 21.12 -21.55 -7.88
C GLY A 64 19.60 -21.60 -7.63
N LEU A 65 18.83 -21.32 -8.68
CA LEU A 65 17.36 -21.37 -8.60
C LEU A 65 16.88 -22.82 -8.41
N PRO A 66 16.19 -23.16 -7.31
CA PRO A 66 15.84 -24.56 -6.98
C PRO A 66 15.02 -25.29 -8.05
N LEU A 67 14.22 -24.54 -8.81
CA LEU A 67 13.34 -25.06 -9.87
C LEU A 67 13.87 -24.78 -11.27
N ALA A 68 15.09 -24.28 -11.44
CA ALA A 68 15.67 -24.04 -12.76
C ALA A 68 15.72 -25.32 -13.62
N GLN A 69 15.95 -26.47 -12.99
CA GLN A 69 15.96 -27.79 -13.64
C GLN A 69 14.61 -28.22 -14.24
N TYR A 70 13.50 -27.58 -13.85
CA TYR A 70 12.15 -27.86 -14.37
C TYR A 70 11.62 -26.75 -15.28
N ARG A 71 12.44 -25.75 -15.61
CA ARG A 71 12.05 -24.66 -16.50
C ARG A 71 12.09 -25.13 -17.96
N THR A 72 10.96 -25.59 -18.47
CA THR A 72 10.74 -25.81 -19.90
C THR A 72 10.37 -24.47 -20.55
N PHE A 73 11.06 -24.10 -21.63
CA PHE A 73 10.82 -22.86 -22.39
C PHE A 73 9.45 -22.83 -23.06
#